data_AF-G9C334-F1
#
_entry.id   AF-G9C334-F1
#
_cell.length_a   1.000
_cell.length_b   1.000
_cell.length_c   1.000
_cell.angle_alpha   90.00
_cell.angle_beta   90.00
_cell.angle_gamma   90.00
#
_symmetry.space_group_name_H-M   'P 1'
#
loop_
_entity.id
_entity.type
_entity.pdbx_description
1 polymer ?
#
loop_
_entity_poly.entity_id
_entity_poly.type
_entity_poly.pdbx_seq_one_letter_code
_entity_poly.pdbx_strand_id
1 'polypeptide(L)'
;MAARAAAAFLLLLLVGAASAAPDMSIISYNAEHGARGLERTEAEARAAYDLWLAENGRSYNALGERERRFRVFWDNLKFVDAHNARADEHGGFRLGMNRFADLTNDEFRATFLGAKFVERSRAAGERYRHDGVEELPESVDWREKGAVAPVKNQGQCVDRIIVWNSMVRIYVVDAGCMLENPLMGLTVQGSCWAFSAVSTVESINQLVTGEMITLSEQELVECSTNGQNSGCNGGLMDDAFDFIIKNGGIDTEDDYPYKAVDGKCDINRENAKVVSIDGFEDVPQNDEKSLQKAVAHQPVSVAIEAGGREFQLYHSGVFSGRCGTSLDHGVVAVGYGTDNGKDYWIVRNSWGPKWGESGYVRMERNINATTGKCGIAMMASYPTKSGANPPKPSPTPPTPPTPPPPAAPDHVCDDNFSCPAGSTCCCAFGFRNLCLVWGCCPVEGATCCKDHASCCPPEYPICNTRAGTCSASKNSPLSVKALKRTLAKLNTA
;
A
#
# COMPACT_ATOMS: atom_id res chain seq x y z
N MET A 1 -49.52 -4.79 -48.26
CA MET A 1 -48.11 -4.60 -47.86
C MET A 1 -47.88 -5.20 -46.46
N ALA A 2 -48.07 -6.52 -46.33
CA ALA A 2 -48.16 -7.21 -45.04
C ALA A 2 -47.12 -8.34 -44.91
N ALA A 3 -45.91 -8.13 -45.42
CA ALA A 3 -44.84 -9.14 -45.40
C ALA A 3 -43.44 -8.57 -45.07
N ARG A 4 -43.36 -7.36 -44.49
CA ARG A 4 -42.07 -6.74 -44.11
C ARG A 4 -41.97 -6.30 -42.64
N ALA A 5 -42.98 -6.58 -41.81
CA ALA A 5 -42.97 -6.23 -40.39
C ALA A 5 -42.67 -7.41 -39.45
N ALA A 6 -42.67 -8.66 -39.93
CA ALA A 6 -42.50 -9.84 -39.08
C ALA A 6 -41.03 -10.34 -38.94
N ALA A 7 -40.11 -9.90 -39.81
CA ALA A 7 -38.71 -10.34 -39.77
C ALA A 7 -37.82 -9.49 -38.84
N ALA A 8 -38.26 -8.29 -38.46
CA ALA A 8 -37.50 -7.41 -37.57
C ALA A 8 -37.71 -7.74 -36.08
N PHE A 9 -38.81 -8.42 -35.73
CA PHE A 9 -39.12 -8.76 -34.33
C PHE A 9 -38.54 -10.11 -33.86
N LEU A 10 -38.07 -10.97 -34.78
CA LEU A 10 -37.43 -12.24 -34.41
C LEU A 10 -35.89 -12.14 -34.30
N LEU A 11 -35.27 -11.09 -34.84
CA LEU A 11 -33.82 -10.86 -34.70
C LEU A 11 -33.44 -10.04 -33.45
N LEU A 12 -34.41 -9.37 -32.81
CA LEU A 12 -34.22 -8.60 -31.58
C LEU A 12 -34.37 -9.44 -30.30
N LEU A 13 -34.76 -10.71 -30.41
CA LEU A 13 -34.85 -11.64 -29.28
C LEU A 13 -33.66 -12.60 -29.15
N LEU A 14 -32.66 -12.52 -30.04
CA LEU A 14 -31.45 -13.36 -29.98
C LEU A 14 -30.15 -12.60 -29.65
N VAL A 15 -30.22 -11.28 -29.39
CA VAL A 15 -29.06 -10.47 -28.98
C VAL A 15 -29.10 -10.13 -27.47
N GLY A 16 -30.12 -10.60 -26.74
CA GLY A 16 -30.32 -10.31 -25.32
C GLY A 16 -29.89 -11.42 -24.34
N ALA A 17 -28.97 -12.31 -24.71
CA ALA A 17 -28.58 -13.43 -23.85
C ALA A 17 -27.06 -13.71 -23.78
N ALA A 18 -26.21 -12.72 -24.06
CA ALA A 18 -24.76 -12.86 -23.98
C ALA A 18 -24.06 -11.59 -23.49
N SER A 19 -24.50 -11.05 -22.35
CA SER A 19 -23.71 -10.06 -21.58
C SER A 19 -24.16 -10.01 -20.12
N ALA A 20 -24.12 -11.16 -19.47
CA ALA A 20 -24.07 -11.26 -18.02
C ALA A 20 -23.09 -12.39 -17.68
N ALA A 21 -21.82 -12.16 -17.99
CA ALA A 21 -20.79 -12.86 -17.23
C ALA A 21 -20.82 -12.19 -15.84
N PRO A 22 -21.06 -12.94 -14.76
CA PRO A 22 -20.93 -12.36 -13.43
C PRO A 22 -19.48 -11.88 -13.29
N ASP A 23 -19.32 -10.70 -12.70
CA ASP A 23 -18.03 -10.19 -12.28
C ASP A 23 -17.42 -11.23 -11.32
N MET A 24 -16.39 -11.97 -11.75
CA MET A 24 -15.71 -12.98 -10.93
C MET A 24 -14.77 -12.32 -9.91
N SER A 25 -15.21 -11.26 -9.25
CA SER A 25 -14.59 -10.78 -8.03
C SER A 25 -14.93 -11.75 -6.89
N ILE A 26 -14.01 -11.92 -5.94
CA ILE A 26 -14.18 -12.78 -4.74
C ILE A 26 -15.45 -12.44 -3.93
N ILE A 27 -16.03 -11.26 -4.19
CA ILE A 27 -17.26 -10.74 -3.58
C ILE A 27 -18.51 -11.42 -4.17
N SER A 28 -18.55 -11.76 -5.47
CA SER A 28 -19.74 -12.36 -6.11
C SER A 28 -19.87 -13.87 -5.83
N TYR A 29 -18.76 -14.59 -5.71
CA TYR A 29 -18.78 -16.02 -5.34
C TYR A 29 -19.40 -16.24 -3.95
N ASN A 30 -19.13 -15.33 -3.00
CA ASN A 30 -19.69 -15.36 -1.65
C ASN A 30 -21.22 -15.15 -1.63
N ALA A 31 -21.79 -14.50 -2.65
CA ALA A 31 -23.24 -14.21 -2.72
C ALA A 31 -24.07 -15.37 -3.29
N GLU A 32 -23.51 -16.19 -4.19
CA GLU A 32 -24.23 -17.33 -4.80
C GLU A 32 -24.08 -18.65 -4.01
N HIS A 33 -23.04 -18.80 -3.19
CA HIS A 33 -22.78 -20.05 -2.44
C HIS A 33 -23.10 -19.88 -0.96
N GLY A 34 -24.39 -19.72 -0.64
CA GLY A 34 -24.93 -19.62 0.73
C GLY A 34 -24.60 -20.83 1.63
N ALA A 35 -23.33 -21.00 1.97
CA ALA A 35 -22.83 -21.98 2.92
C ALA A 35 -22.86 -21.34 4.32
N ARG A 36 -24.03 -21.38 4.94
CA ARG A 36 -24.15 -21.18 6.39
C ARG A 36 -23.26 -22.21 7.09
N GLY A 37 -22.21 -21.75 7.76
CA GLY A 37 -21.59 -22.46 8.88
C GLY A 37 -20.70 -23.68 8.58
N LEU A 38 -20.19 -23.87 7.36
CA LEU A 38 -19.08 -24.81 7.12
C LEU A 38 -17.80 -24.03 6.82
N GLU A 39 -16.76 -24.22 7.62
CA GLU A 39 -15.42 -23.72 7.30
C GLU A 39 -15.01 -24.20 5.90
N ARG A 40 -14.42 -23.31 5.09
CA ARG A 40 -13.87 -23.67 3.77
C ARG A 40 -12.92 -24.86 3.89
N THR A 41 -13.00 -25.76 2.93
CA THR A 41 -12.05 -26.88 2.81
C THR A 41 -10.64 -26.36 2.50
N GLU A 42 -9.62 -27.18 2.78
CA GLU A 42 -8.24 -26.84 2.44
C GLU A 42 -8.07 -26.53 0.95
N ALA A 43 -8.72 -27.31 0.08
CA ALA A 43 -8.62 -27.14 -1.36
C ALA A 43 -9.17 -25.77 -1.81
N GLU A 44 -10.30 -25.34 -1.26
CA GLU A 44 -10.88 -24.02 -1.53
C GLU A 44 -10.01 -22.90 -0.99
N ALA A 45 -9.48 -23.05 0.23
CA ALA A 45 -8.55 -22.08 0.81
C ALA A 45 -7.27 -21.96 -0.02
N ARG A 46 -6.72 -23.07 -0.53
CA ARG A 46 -5.54 -23.07 -1.41
C ARG A 46 -5.83 -22.38 -2.74
N ALA A 47 -6.97 -22.63 -3.34
CA ALA A 47 -7.37 -21.94 -4.57
C ALA A 47 -7.52 -20.41 -4.35
N ALA A 48 -8.16 -20.01 -3.24
CA ALA A 48 -8.27 -18.60 -2.87
C ALA A 48 -6.90 -17.95 -2.61
N TYR A 49 -5.98 -18.69 -1.97
CA TYR A 49 -4.63 -18.23 -1.72
C TYR A 49 -3.85 -18.03 -3.02
N ASP A 50 -3.93 -18.98 -3.96
CA ASP A 50 -3.22 -18.87 -5.25
C ASP A 50 -3.70 -17.68 -6.08
N LEU A 51 -5.01 -17.39 -6.07
CA LEU A 51 -5.56 -16.19 -6.68
C LEU A 51 -5.05 -14.92 -5.99
N TRP A 52 -5.10 -14.91 -4.65
CA TRP A 52 -4.62 -13.77 -3.85
C TRP A 52 -3.14 -13.48 -4.09
N LEU A 53 -2.30 -14.51 -4.25
CA LEU A 53 -0.88 -14.36 -4.58
C LEU A 53 -0.69 -13.66 -5.92
N ALA A 54 -1.46 -14.06 -6.94
CA ALA A 54 -1.40 -13.46 -8.27
C ALA A 54 -1.85 -11.98 -8.24
N GLU A 55 -2.96 -11.67 -7.58
CA GLU A 55 -3.50 -10.31 -7.45
C GLU A 55 -2.57 -9.35 -6.68
N ASN A 56 -1.80 -9.89 -5.73
CA ASN A 56 -0.89 -9.13 -4.89
C ASN A 56 0.58 -9.20 -5.36
N GLY A 57 0.87 -9.89 -6.47
CA GLY A 57 2.22 -10.03 -7.01
C GLY A 57 3.19 -10.70 -6.02
N ARG A 58 2.70 -11.65 -5.22
CA ARG A 58 3.46 -12.33 -4.16
C ARG A 58 4.12 -13.60 -4.70
N SER A 59 5.40 -13.78 -4.41
CA SER A 59 6.14 -15.01 -4.65
C SER A 59 7.04 -15.33 -3.44
N TYR A 60 7.20 -16.62 -3.13
CA TYR A 60 8.07 -17.06 -2.03
C TYR A 60 9.04 -18.13 -2.55
N ASN A 61 10.33 -17.84 -2.43
CA ASN A 61 11.41 -18.70 -2.93
C ASN A 61 12.03 -19.57 -1.83
N ALA A 62 11.82 -19.22 -0.56
CA ALA A 62 12.34 -19.98 0.57
C ALA A 62 11.56 -21.30 0.78
N LEU A 63 12.29 -22.38 1.02
CA LEU A 63 11.70 -23.71 1.26
C LEU A 63 10.71 -23.65 2.43
N GLY A 64 9.48 -24.08 2.20
CA GLY A 64 8.43 -24.13 3.22
C GLY A 64 7.76 -22.79 3.54
N GLU A 65 8.28 -21.64 3.05
CA GLU A 65 7.72 -20.32 3.35
C GLU A 65 6.32 -20.16 2.74
N ARG A 66 6.12 -20.60 1.48
CA ARG A 66 4.79 -20.57 0.84
C ARG A 66 3.74 -21.32 1.66
N GLU A 67 4.10 -22.45 2.25
CA GLU A 67 3.21 -23.27 3.05
C GLU A 67 2.97 -22.66 4.45
N ARG A 68 3.98 -22.04 5.06
CA ARG A 68 3.81 -21.25 6.28
C ARG A 68 2.83 -20.10 6.05
N ARG A 69 3.03 -19.33 4.98
CA ARG A 69 2.18 -18.19 4.58
C ARG A 69 0.77 -18.62 4.24
N PHE A 70 0.61 -19.77 3.58
CA PHE A 70 -0.71 -20.38 3.36
C PHE A 70 -1.46 -20.66 4.67
N ARG A 71 -0.79 -21.24 5.68
CA ARG A 71 -1.45 -21.50 6.98
C ARG A 71 -1.93 -20.23 7.65
N VAL A 72 -1.12 -19.17 7.61
CA VAL A 72 -1.49 -17.85 8.14
C VAL A 72 -2.66 -17.25 7.35
N PHE A 73 -2.59 -17.31 6.02
CA PHE A 73 -3.65 -16.87 5.13
C PHE A 73 -4.97 -17.57 5.42
N TRP A 74 -4.94 -18.90 5.59
CA TRP A 74 -6.14 -19.67 5.88
C TRP A 74 -6.71 -19.35 7.26
N ASP A 75 -5.86 -19.17 8.28
CA ASP A 75 -6.32 -18.70 9.60
C ASP A 75 -7.00 -17.33 9.52
N ASN A 76 -6.42 -16.38 8.77
CA ASN A 76 -7.05 -15.08 8.50
C ASN A 76 -8.35 -15.22 7.70
N LEU A 77 -8.42 -16.13 6.73
CA LEU A 77 -9.63 -16.38 5.96
C LEU A 77 -10.78 -16.87 6.85
N LYS A 78 -10.50 -17.82 7.75
CA LYS A 78 -11.49 -18.30 8.74
C LYS A 78 -11.98 -17.17 9.63
N PHE A 79 -11.07 -16.31 10.08
CA PHE A 79 -11.41 -15.15 10.90
C PHE A 79 -12.32 -14.16 10.15
N VAL A 80 -11.99 -13.85 8.89
CA VAL A 80 -12.77 -12.98 8.01
C VAL A 80 -14.16 -13.55 7.75
N ASP A 81 -14.25 -14.82 7.35
CA ASP A 81 -15.53 -15.50 7.07
C ASP A 81 -16.43 -15.49 8.32
N ALA A 82 -15.88 -15.84 9.48
CA ALA A 82 -16.63 -15.84 10.74
C ALA A 82 -17.10 -14.43 11.16
N HIS A 83 -16.29 -13.40 10.93
CA HIS A 83 -16.67 -12.01 11.20
C HIS A 83 -17.79 -11.54 10.26
N ASN A 84 -17.62 -11.76 8.96
CA ASN A 84 -18.57 -11.30 7.96
C ASN A 84 -19.92 -12.01 8.11
N ALA A 85 -19.94 -13.30 8.46
CA ALA A 85 -21.17 -14.02 8.79
C ALA A 85 -21.94 -13.37 9.96
N ARG A 86 -21.25 -12.95 11.03
CA ARG A 86 -21.89 -12.21 12.14
C ARG A 86 -22.40 -10.83 11.69
N ALA A 87 -21.64 -10.16 10.83
CA ALA A 87 -21.97 -8.84 10.29
C ALA A 87 -23.13 -8.88 9.27
N ASP A 88 -23.39 -10.03 8.65
CA ASP A 88 -24.58 -10.27 7.82
C ASP A 88 -25.84 -10.41 8.67
N GLU A 89 -25.71 -11.01 9.87
CA GLU A 89 -26.84 -11.19 10.80
C GLU A 89 -27.17 -9.92 11.60
N HIS A 90 -26.16 -9.19 12.07
CA HIS A 90 -26.32 -8.09 13.04
C HIS A 90 -25.98 -6.71 12.47
N GLY A 91 -25.57 -6.65 11.20
CA GLY A 91 -24.94 -5.46 10.63
C GLY A 91 -23.51 -5.25 11.17
N GLY A 92 -22.75 -4.36 10.54
CA GLY A 92 -21.38 -4.04 10.95
C GLY A 92 -20.44 -3.80 9.78
N PHE A 93 -19.17 -3.54 10.10
CA PHE A 93 -18.11 -3.41 9.12
C PHE A 93 -17.67 -4.77 8.59
N ARG A 94 -17.07 -4.77 7.40
CA ARG A 94 -16.58 -5.97 6.71
C ARG A 94 -15.06 -6.05 6.80
N LEU A 95 -14.59 -7.27 7.00
CA LEU A 95 -13.18 -7.63 6.84
C LEU A 95 -12.94 -8.23 5.46
N GLY A 96 -11.68 -8.21 5.01
CA GLY A 96 -11.29 -8.74 3.72
C GLY A 96 -9.86 -9.25 3.69
N MET A 97 -9.59 -10.13 2.72
CA MET A 97 -8.26 -10.70 2.46
C MET A 97 -7.38 -9.69 1.72
N ASN A 98 -7.00 -8.62 2.42
CA ASN A 98 -6.18 -7.54 1.87
C ASN A 98 -4.69 -7.95 1.77
N ARG A 99 -3.81 -7.00 1.46
CA ARG A 99 -2.37 -7.24 1.26
C ARG A 99 -1.60 -7.81 2.47
N PHE A 100 -2.21 -7.81 3.66
CA PHE A 100 -1.66 -8.35 4.91
C PHE A 100 -2.23 -9.72 5.28
N ALA A 101 -3.02 -10.33 4.40
CA ALA A 101 -3.71 -11.59 4.66
C ALA A 101 -2.77 -12.76 4.97
N ASP A 102 -1.52 -12.74 4.50
CA ASP A 102 -0.50 -13.76 4.75
C ASP A 102 0.39 -13.47 5.98
N LEU A 103 0.05 -12.45 6.77
CA LEU A 103 0.77 -12.05 7.98
C LEU A 103 -0.02 -12.39 9.24
N THR A 104 0.68 -12.91 10.25
CA THR A 104 0.09 -12.99 11.59
C THR A 104 -0.11 -11.59 12.15
N ASN A 105 -0.97 -11.44 13.16
CA ASN A 105 -1.15 -10.14 13.78
C ASN A 105 0.14 -9.63 14.44
N ASP A 106 0.95 -10.52 15.02
CA ASP A 106 2.26 -10.14 15.59
C ASP A 106 3.26 -9.69 14.52
N GLU A 107 3.33 -10.39 13.38
CA GLU A 107 4.17 -10.00 12.24
C GLU A 107 3.73 -8.64 11.69
N PHE A 108 2.42 -8.42 11.57
CA PHE A 108 1.84 -7.14 11.15
C PHE A 108 2.21 -6.02 12.12
N ARG A 109 1.99 -6.24 13.43
CA ARG A 109 2.29 -5.27 14.49
C ARG A 109 3.74 -4.88 14.53
N ALA A 110 4.65 -5.83 14.35
CA ALA A 110 6.09 -5.57 14.38
C ALA A 110 6.59 -4.77 13.17
N THR A 111 5.87 -4.79 12.05
CA THR A 111 6.41 -4.35 10.75
C THR A 111 5.73 -3.11 10.17
N PHE A 112 4.45 -2.88 10.48
CA PHE A 112 3.66 -1.80 9.88
C PHE A 112 3.18 -0.76 10.89
N LEU A 113 3.37 -1.02 12.18
CA LEU A 113 3.19 -0.08 13.27
C LEU A 113 4.58 0.40 13.68
N GLY A 114 4.69 1.58 14.28
CA GLY A 114 6.00 2.19 14.41
C GLY A 114 6.13 3.29 15.42
N ALA A 115 5.04 3.96 15.78
CA ALA A 115 5.16 5.17 16.57
C ALA A 115 5.16 4.85 18.06
N LYS A 116 6.27 5.18 18.73
CA LYS A 116 6.29 5.32 20.19
C LYS A 116 5.78 6.70 20.52
N PHE A 117 4.46 6.81 20.67
CA PHE A 117 3.90 8.07 21.10
C PHE A 117 4.04 8.23 22.61
N VAL A 118 5.04 8.99 23.02
CA VAL A 118 5.17 9.44 24.40
C VAL A 118 4.37 10.71 24.55
N GLU A 119 3.34 10.66 25.39
CA GLU A 119 2.48 11.80 25.69
C GLU A 119 3.32 12.94 26.29
N ARG A 120 3.36 14.08 25.59
CA ARG A 120 3.95 15.32 26.13
C ARG A 120 2.81 16.17 26.67
N SER A 121 3.00 16.74 27.87
CA SER A 121 2.19 17.88 28.31
C SER A 121 2.61 19.12 27.50
N ARG A 122 2.09 19.25 26.28
CA ARG A 122 2.06 20.52 25.55
C ARG A 122 0.70 21.17 25.80
N ALA A 123 0.71 22.48 25.93
CA ALA A 123 -0.53 23.23 26.09
C ALA A 123 -1.29 23.16 24.76
N ALA A 124 -2.51 22.62 24.81
CA ALA A 124 -3.39 22.59 23.65
C ALA A 124 -3.61 24.01 23.10
N GLY A 125 -3.69 24.13 21.78
CA GLY A 125 -4.04 25.37 21.12
C GLY A 125 -5.44 25.83 21.52
N GLU A 126 -5.65 27.15 21.52
CA GLU A 126 -6.96 27.74 21.81
C GLU A 126 -7.86 27.82 20.55
N ARG A 127 -7.26 27.80 19.35
CA ARG A 127 -7.95 28.10 18.09
C ARG A 127 -9.17 27.22 17.80
N TYR A 128 -9.02 25.90 18.00
CA TYR A 128 -10.08 24.92 17.77
C TYR A 128 -10.63 24.30 19.04
N ARG A 129 -10.43 24.95 20.20
CA ARG A 129 -11.15 24.57 21.41
C ARG A 129 -12.64 24.74 21.17
N HIS A 130 -13.40 23.68 21.41
CA HIS A 130 -14.84 23.70 21.25
C HIS A 130 -15.49 24.43 22.44
N ASP A 131 -16.18 25.53 22.15
CA ASP A 131 -16.90 26.38 23.10
C ASP A 131 -18.43 26.28 22.99
N GLY A 132 -18.92 25.52 22.01
CA GLY A 132 -20.35 25.32 21.75
C GLY A 132 -21.05 26.50 21.06
N VAL A 133 -20.29 27.47 20.55
CA VAL A 133 -20.84 28.67 19.89
C VAL A 133 -20.92 28.48 18.37
N GLU A 134 -20.02 27.69 17.81
CA GLU A 134 -19.91 27.51 16.35
C GLU A 134 -20.75 26.33 15.86
N GLU A 135 -21.60 26.58 14.87
CA GLU A 135 -22.30 25.53 14.12
C GLU A 135 -21.36 24.94 13.06
N LEU A 136 -20.95 23.70 13.26
CA LEU A 136 -20.10 22.97 12.31
C LEU A 136 -20.94 22.28 11.22
N PRO A 137 -20.39 22.09 10.00
CA PRO A 137 -21.05 21.28 8.97
C PRO A 137 -21.36 19.86 9.47
N GLU A 138 -22.48 19.28 9.03
CA GLU A 138 -22.88 17.90 9.38
C GLU A 138 -21.87 16.86 8.88
N SER A 139 -21.27 17.11 7.71
CA SER A 139 -20.22 16.27 7.12
C SER A 139 -19.17 17.12 6.43
N VAL A 140 -17.94 16.61 6.45
CA VAL A 140 -16.77 17.21 5.80
C VAL A 140 -15.99 16.10 5.12
N ASP A 141 -15.59 16.32 3.88
CA ASP A 141 -14.67 15.46 3.16
C ASP A 141 -13.68 16.31 2.35
N TRP A 142 -12.45 16.43 2.85
CA TRP A 142 -11.40 17.21 2.19
C TRP A 142 -10.93 16.60 0.87
N ARG A 143 -11.25 15.33 0.59
CA ARG A 143 -10.96 14.69 -0.71
C ARG A 143 -11.76 15.35 -1.82
N GLU A 144 -13.03 15.69 -1.55
CA GLU A 144 -13.91 16.37 -2.50
C GLU A 144 -13.46 17.81 -2.80
N LYS A 145 -12.66 18.40 -1.90
CA LYS A 145 -12.06 19.72 -2.07
C LYS A 145 -10.70 19.69 -2.75
N GLY A 146 -10.21 18.51 -3.15
CA GLY A 146 -8.88 18.32 -3.72
C GLY A 146 -7.75 18.58 -2.72
N ALA A 147 -8.05 18.67 -1.42
CA ALA A 147 -7.10 19.00 -0.36
C ALA A 147 -6.46 17.75 0.26
N VAL A 148 -6.53 16.59 -0.41
CA VAL A 148 -5.93 15.33 0.04
C VAL A 148 -5.22 14.67 -1.13
N ALA A 149 -3.90 14.48 -1.01
CA ALA A 149 -3.09 13.78 -2.02
C ALA A 149 -3.44 12.28 -2.11
N PRO A 150 -3.05 11.58 -3.20
CA PRO A 150 -3.24 10.14 -3.35
C PRO A 150 -2.65 9.32 -2.19
N VAL A 151 -3.29 8.21 -1.82
CA VAL A 151 -2.80 7.35 -0.71
C VAL A 151 -1.43 6.74 -1.05
N LYS A 152 -0.45 7.01 -0.18
CA LYS A 152 0.91 6.45 -0.26
C LYS A 152 1.04 5.16 0.57
N ASN A 153 2.23 4.56 0.54
CA ASN A 153 2.53 3.28 1.17
C ASN A 153 3.87 3.35 1.92
N GLN A 154 3.83 3.33 3.25
CA GLN A 154 5.02 3.40 4.09
C GLN A 154 5.92 2.16 3.96
N GLY A 155 5.42 1.05 3.41
CA GLY A 155 6.17 -0.19 3.28
C GLY A 155 6.60 -0.75 4.63
N GLN A 156 7.71 -1.50 4.62
CA GLN A 156 8.38 -1.99 5.83
C GLN A 156 9.60 -1.10 6.05
N CYS A 157 9.43 -0.03 6.83
CA CYS A 157 10.51 0.91 7.10
C CYS A 157 11.58 0.20 7.94
N VAL A 158 12.85 0.19 7.52
CA VAL A 158 13.94 -0.46 8.27
C VAL A 158 15.17 0.42 8.44
N ASP A 159 15.92 0.24 9.52
CA ASP A 159 17.20 0.95 9.69
C ASP A 159 18.33 0.35 8.85
N ARG A 160 19.19 1.20 8.27
CA ARG A 160 20.39 0.79 7.50
C ARG A 160 21.32 -0.16 8.25
N ILE A 161 21.38 -0.06 9.59
CA ILE A 161 22.26 -0.89 10.45
C ILE A 161 21.77 -2.34 10.49
N ILE A 162 20.46 -2.60 10.41
CA ILE A 162 19.91 -3.96 10.45
C ILE A 162 20.20 -4.71 9.14
N VAL A 163 20.21 -4.01 7.99
CA VAL A 163 20.44 -4.61 6.67
C VAL A 163 21.83 -5.24 6.54
N TRP A 164 22.85 -4.70 7.22
CA TRP A 164 24.22 -5.25 7.17
C TRP A 164 24.39 -6.57 7.94
N ASN A 165 23.60 -6.81 8.99
CA ASN A 165 23.69 -8.05 9.77
C ASN A 165 22.91 -9.22 9.17
N SER A 166 21.99 -8.95 8.22
CA SER A 166 21.22 -10.02 7.54
C SER A 166 21.99 -10.73 6.41
N MET A 167 23.18 -10.25 6.03
CA MET A 167 24.02 -10.88 4.98
C MET A 167 25.14 -11.81 5.50
N VAL A 168 25.28 -12.03 6.81
CA VAL A 168 26.32 -12.95 7.32
C VAL A 168 25.73 -13.94 8.33
N ARG A 169 25.25 -15.09 7.83
CA ARG A 169 25.22 -16.36 8.58
C ARG A 169 25.01 -17.55 7.63
N ILE A 170 26.06 -17.87 6.86
CA ILE A 170 26.31 -19.25 6.41
C ILE A 170 27.55 -19.71 7.17
N TYR A 171 27.39 -20.41 8.29
CA TYR A 171 28.39 -21.36 8.79
C TYR A 171 27.72 -22.44 9.67
N VAL A 172 27.80 -23.66 9.11
CA VAL A 172 27.94 -24.99 9.74
C VAL A 172 26.78 -25.53 10.60
N VAL A 173 26.10 -26.52 9.98
CA VAL A 173 25.42 -27.63 10.64
C VAL A 173 26.41 -28.47 11.44
N ASP A 174 26.22 -28.60 12.75
CA ASP A 174 26.28 -29.90 13.44
C ASP A 174 25.86 -29.78 14.92
N ALA A 175 25.15 -30.82 15.38
CA ALA A 175 24.82 -31.18 16.76
C ALA A 175 23.77 -30.32 17.52
N GLY A 176 22.52 -30.78 17.42
CA GLY A 176 21.52 -30.89 18.49
C GLY A 176 21.61 -29.95 19.70
N CYS A 177 20.85 -28.86 19.65
CA CYS A 177 20.17 -28.29 20.80
C CYS A 177 18.95 -27.51 20.27
N MET A 178 17.74 -27.94 20.67
CA MET A 178 16.58 -27.06 20.65
C MET A 178 16.88 -25.94 21.66
N LEU A 179 17.24 -24.76 21.15
CA LEU A 179 17.17 -23.53 21.92
C LEU A 179 16.08 -22.70 21.29
N GLU A 180 14.95 -22.61 22.00
CA GLU A 180 14.02 -21.49 21.90
C GLU A 180 14.86 -20.21 21.91
N ASN A 181 14.77 -19.43 20.84
CA ASN A 181 15.52 -18.18 20.72
C ASN A 181 14.77 -17.11 21.52
N PRO A 182 15.31 -16.61 22.64
CA PRO A 182 14.63 -15.61 23.42
C PRO A 182 14.88 -14.24 22.80
N LEU A 183 13.81 -13.52 22.46
CA LEU A 183 13.71 -12.05 22.53
C LEU A 183 14.99 -11.28 22.15
N MET A 184 15.36 -11.26 20.86
CA MET A 184 15.97 -10.05 20.28
C MET A 184 14.80 -9.11 19.99
N GLY A 185 14.60 -8.13 20.88
CA GLY A 185 13.44 -7.25 20.88
C GLY A 185 13.13 -6.69 19.49
N LEU A 186 12.00 -7.12 18.94
CA LEU A 186 11.39 -6.53 17.74
C LEU A 186 11.13 -5.05 18.05
N THR A 187 12.04 -4.17 17.63
CA THR A 187 11.74 -2.75 17.53
C THR A 187 10.62 -2.62 16.50
N VAL A 188 9.43 -2.28 16.99
CA VAL A 188 8.27 -1.90 16.19
C VAL A 188 8.73 -0.73 15.31
N GLN A 189 8.73 -0.92 13.99
CA GLN A 189 9.31 0.00 13.02
C GLN A 189 8.25 0.54 12.07
N GLY A 190 8.17 1.86 11.94
CA GLY A 190 7.28 2.53 11.01
C GLY A 190 7.47 4.04 10.98
N SER A 191 7.37 4.58 9.77
CA SER A 191 7.44 6.00 9.41
C SER A 191 6.07 6.67 9.36
N CYS A 192 5.03 6.06 9.93
CA CYS A 192 3.65 6.58 9.87
C CYS A 192 3.50 8.00 10.43
N TRP A 193 4.34 8.38 11.39
CA TRP A 193 4.44 9.75 11.89
C TRP A 193 4.83 10.75 10.79
N ALA A 194 5.78 10.40 9.91
CA ALA A 194 6.21 11.23 8.79
C ALA A 194 5.10 11.32 7.73
N PHE A 195 4.46 10.20 7.38
CA PHE A 195 3.33 10.18 6.46
C PHE A 195 2.14 11.01 6.95
N SER A 196 1.84 10.95 8.26
CA SER A 196 0.77 11.74 8.86
C SER A 196 1.08 13.24 8.81
N ALA A 197 2.31 13.63 9.18
CA ALA A 197 2.75 15.03 9.14
C ALA A 197 2.81 15.59 7.72
N VAL A 198 3.43 14.88 6.78
CA VAL A 198 3.50 15.29 5.36
C VAL A 198 2.10 15.48 4.81
N SER A 199 1.20 14.53 5.03
CA SER A 199 -0.16 14.60 4.50
C SER A 199 -0.92 15.86 4.95
N THR A 200 -0.75 16.31 6.20
CA THR A 200 -1.40 17.54 6.67
C THR A 200 -0.71 18.81 6.18
N VAL A 201 0.61 18.78 5.97
CA VAL A 201 1.35 19.88 5.33
C VAL A 201 0.96 20.04 3.85
N GLU A 202 0.86 18.95 3.11
CA GLU A 202 0.33 18.94 1.73
C GLU A 202 -1.08 19.55 1.69
N SER A 203 -1.93 19.12 2.63
CA SER A 203 -3.33 19.57 2.72
C SER A 203 -3.44 21.07 3.00
N ILE A 204 -2.76 21.57 4.05
CA ILE A 204 -2.82 23.00 4.38
C ILE A 204 -2.18 23.86 3.28
N ASN A 205 -1.17 23.34 2.58
CA ASN A 205 -0.60 24.03 1.44
C ASN A 205 -1.62 24.20 0.30
N GLN A 206 -2.33 23.13 -0.07
CA GLN A 206 -3.39 23.21 -1.08
C GLN A 206 -4.50 24.18 -0.65
N LEU A 207 -4.88 24.19 0.63
CA LEU A 207 -5.94 25.07 1.13
C LEU A 207 -5.55 26.56 1.10
N VAL A 208 -4.30 26.89 1.40
CA VAL A 208 -3.83 28.28 1.47
C VAL A 208 -3.35 28.81 0.10
N THR A 209 -2.66 27.98 -0.67
CA THR A 209 -1.99 28.40 -1.91
C THR A 209 -2.75 28.00 -3.17
N GLY A 210 -3.66 27.02 -3.09
CA GLY A 210 -4.30 26.42 -4.24
C GLY A 210 -3.45 25.38 -4.98
N GLU A 211 -2.22 25.09 -4.52
CA GLU A 211 -1.30 24.16 -5.15
C GLU A 211 -1.12 22.86 -4.33
N MET A 212 -1.42 21.71 -4.95
CA MET A 212 -1.14 20.40 -4.37
C MET A 212 0.28 19.99 -4.77
N ILE A 213 1.19 19.98 -3.81
CA ILE A 213 2.57 19.58 -4.00
C ILE A 213 2.80 18.33 -3.18
N THR A 214 3.26 17.24 -3.80
CA THR A 214 3.59 16.01 -3.10
C THR A 214 4.96 16.13 -2.44
N LEU A 215 5.02 15.94 -1.12
CA LEU A 215 6.20 16.21 -0.30
C LEU A 215 6.89 14.93 0.18
N SER A 216 8.16 15.06 0.57
CA SER A 216 9.00 13.93 0.95
C SER A 216 8.81 13.46 2.38
N GLU A 217 8.29 12.24 2.57
CA GLU A 217 8.40 11.58 3.88
C GLU A 217 9.84 11.16 4.22
N GLN A 218 10.67 10.90 3.20
CA GLN A 218 12.05 10.43 3.40
C GLN A 218 12.95 11.50 4.01
N GLU A 219 12.75 12.77 3.65
CA GLU A 219 13.45 13.89 4.27
C GLU A 219 13.18 13.92 5.77
N LEU A 220 11.91 13.76 6.19
CA LEU A 220 11.59 13.67 7.61
C LEU A 220 12.26 12.44 8.25
N VAL A 221 12.16 11.26 7.63
CA VAL A 221 12.75 10.03 8.16
C VAL A 221 14.26 10.19 8.39
N GLU A 222 15.01 10.73 7.42
CA GLU A 222 16.48 10.81 7.48
C GLU A 222 17.00 12.09 8.20
N CYS A 223 16.26 13.20 8.20
CA CYS A 223 16.72 14.51 8.64
C CYS A 223 16.03 15.07 9.89
N SER A 224 14.79 14.65 10.20
CA SER A 224 14.06 15.10 11.39
C SER A 224 14.57 14.42 12.68
N THR A 225 15.87 14.29 12.89
CA THR A 225 16.44 13.58 14.05
C THR A 225 16.56 14.45 15.31
N ASN A 226 16.19 15.73 15.22
CA ASN A 226 16.19 16.65 16.34
C ASN A 226 14.89 16.50 17.15
N GLY A 227 14.87 15.65 18.17
CA GLY A 227 13.67 15.40 18.99
C GLY A 227 13.52 13.93 19.38
N GLN A 228 12.30 13.41 19.36
CA GLN A 228 12.00 11.99 19.57
C GLN A 228 11.88 11.18 18.27
N ASN A 229 11.82 11.87 17.13
CA ASN A 229 11.82 11.24 15.81
C ASN A 229 13.11 10.44 15.60
N SER A 230 12.94 9.15 15.35
CA SER A 230 14.01 8.15 15.28
C SER A 230 13.91 7.37 13.96
N GLY A 231 13.62 8.08 12.87
CA GLY A 231 13.49 7.50 11.53
C GLY A 231 12.44 6.39 11.47
N CYS A 232 12.87 5.18 11.12
CA CYS A 232 12.00 4.01 11.07
C CYS A 232 11.62 3.48 12.46
N ASN A 233 12.27 3.88 13.56
CA ASN A 233 11.90 3.45 14.92
C ASN A 233 10.76 4.26 15.56
N GLY A 234 10.08 5.10 14.76
CA GLY A 234 8.96 5.90 15.20
C GLY A 234 9.29 7.36 15.46
N GLY A 235 8.24 8.13 15.73
CA GLY A 235 8.31 9.57 15.89
C GLY A 235 6.95 10.18 16.22
N LEU A 236 6.96 11.51 16.41
CA LEU A 236 5.81 12.37 16.65
C LEU A 236 5.64 13.34 15.46
N MET A 237 4.38 13.55 15.05
CA MET A 237 4.04 14.51 13.99
C MET A 237 4.48 15.93 14.36
N ASP A 238 4.35 16.29 15.63
CA ASP A 238 4.82 17.54 16.22
C ASP A 238 6.30 17.86 15.99
N ASP A 239 7.17 16.88 16.22
CA ASP A 239 8.62 17.06 16.03
C ASP A 239 8.94 17.16 14.53
N ALA A 240 8.12 16.54 13.67
CA ALA A 240 8.22 16.71 12.22
C ALA A 240 7.81 18.13 11.78
N PHE A 241 6.71 18.67 12.31
CA PHE A 241 6.32 20.06 12.04
C PHE A 241 7.39 21.05 12.51
N ASP A 242 7.94 20.85 13.71
CA ASP A 242 9.04 21.67 14.25
C ASP A 242 10.30 21.60 13.37
N PHE A 243 10.64 20.43 12.83
CA PHE A 243 11.69 20.29 11.83
C PHE A 243 11.40 21.12 10.58
N ILE A 244 10.21 21.01 9.97
CA ILE A 244 9.86 21.74 8.74
C ILE A 244 9.97 23.25 8.95
N ILE A 245 9.51 23.75 10.11
CA ILE A 245 9.61 25.17 10.48
C ILE A 245 11.08 25.60 10.56
N LYS A 246 11.91 24.86 11.30
CA LYS A 246 13.33 25.19 11.50
C LYS A 246 14.16 25.02 10.25
N ASN A 247 13.80 24.06 9.39
CA ASN A 247 14.47 23.83 8.13
C ASN A 247 14.14 24.93 7.10
N GLY A 248 13.05 25.68 7.32
CA GLY A 248 12.55 26.69 6.38
C GLY A 248 11.68 26.12 5.27
N GLY A 249 11.32 24.84 5.37
CA GLY A 249 10.46 24.13 4.44
C GLY A 249 10.82 22.64 4.33
N ILE A 250 10.16 21.98 3.39
CA ILE A 250 10.33 20.56 3.06
C ILE A 250 10.34 20.39 1.54
N ASP A 251 11.08 19.41 1.04
CA ASP A 251 11.27 19.07 -0.36
C ASP A 251 10.11 18.26 -0.95
N THR A 252 10.11 18.14 -2.28
CA THR A 252 9.17 17.27 -2.99
C THR A 252 9.55 15.80 -2.85
N GLU A 253 8.56 14.91 -3.02
CA GLU A 253 8.82 13.48 -3.18
C GLU A 253 9.77 13.18 -4.36
N ASP A 254 9.74 13.98 -5.43
CA ASP A 254 10.62 13.79 -6.59
C ASP A 254 12.09 14.12 -6.28
N ASP A 255 12.34 15.20 -5.53
CA ASP A 255 13.69 15.63 -5.13
C ASP A 255 14.28 14.70 -4.05
N TYR A 256 13.43 14.20 -3.16
CA TYR A 256 13.82 13.31 -2.06
C TYR A 256 12.87 12.09 -1.95
N PRO A 257 13.00 11.08 -2.84
CA PRO A 257 12.06 9.95 -2.90
C PRO A 257 12.10 9.03 -1.69
N TYR A 258 10.93 8.47 -1.36
CA TYR A 258 10.75 7.49 -0.30
C TYR A 258 11.41 6.14 -0.60
N LYS A 259 12.21 5.66 0.37
CA LYS A 259 13.02 4.44 0.26
C LYS A 259 12.58 3.35 1.23
N ALA A 260 11.71 3.67 2.19
CA ALA A 260 11.37 2.79 3.32
C ALA A 260 12.61 2.28 4.09
N VAL A 261 13.67 3.09 4.15
CA VAL A 261 14.89 2.77 4.89
C VAL A 261 15.38 4.04 5.57
N ASP A 262 15.63 3.97 6.88
CA ASP A 262 16.27 5.07 7.61
C ASP A 262 17.77 5.10 7.32
N GLY A 263 18.32 6.30 7.25
CA GLY A 263 19.68 6.56 6.81
C GLY A 263 20.19 7.91 7.31
N LYS A 264 21.34 8.31 6.78
CA LYS A 264 21.88 9.63 7.06
C LYS A 264 21.18 10.65 6.18
N CYS A 265 20.71 11.75 6.78
CA CYS A 265 20.23 12.93 6.05
C CYS A 265 21.13 13.30 4.86
N ASP A 266 20.55 13.35 3.67
CA ASP A 266 21.21 13.75 2.43
C ASP A 266 21.03 15.25 2.22
N ILE A 267 21.97 16.02 2.76
CA ILE A 267 22.00 17.49 2.67
C ILE A 267 22.03 18.01 1.23
N ASN A 268 22.39 17.18 0.24
CA ASN A 268 22.36 17.59 -1.16
C ASN A 268 20.95 17.50 -1.74
N ARG A 269 20.08 16.69 -1.14
CA ARG A 269 18.67 16.61 -1.50
C ARG A 269 17.87 17.64 -0.73
N GLU A 270 18.12 17.77 0.59
CA GLU A 270 17.54 18.71 1.56
C GLU A 270 17.82 20.20 1.21
N ASN A 271 17.41 20.64 0.03
CA ASN A 271 17.81 21.91 -0.55
C ASN A 271 16.67 22.73 -1.16
N ALA A 272 15.56 22.08 -1.55
CA ALA A 272 14.56 22.70 -2.39
C ALA A 272 13.52 23.49 -1.57
N LYS A 273 13.12 22.95 -0.41
CA LYS A 273 12.31 23.60 0.63
C LYS A 273 11.06 24.26 0.03
N VAL A 274 10.35 23.49 -0.78
CA VAL A 274 9.28 23.99 -1.67
C VAL A 274 8.00 24.37 -0.94
N VAL A 275 7.77 23.83 0.26
CA VAL A 275 6.62 24.14 1.10
C VAL A 275 7.08 24.44 2.52
N SER A 276 6.60 25.55 3.08
CA SER A 276 6.82 25.93 4.48
C SER A 276 5.50 26.07 5.25
N ILE A 277 5.59 25.95 6.57
CA ILE A 277 4.51 26.18 7.52
C ILE A 277 4.96 27.20 8.57
N ASP A 278 4.02 27.94 9.17
CA ASP A 278 4.31 29.03 10.10
C ASP A 278 4.43 28.52 11.55
N GLY A 279 3.80 27.40 11.85
CA GLY A 279 3.67 26.83 13.19
C GLY A 279 2.85 25.54 13.17
N PHE A 280 2.55 25.00 14.34
CA PHE A 280 1.57 23.93 14.52
C PHE A 280 0.89 24.09 15.88
N GLU A 281 -0.29 23.52 16.04
CA GLU A 281 -1.06 23.53 17.28
C GLU A 281 -1.61 22.13 17.59
N ASP A 282 -1.69 21.81 18.89
CA ASP A 282 -2.34 20.60 19.38
C ASP A 282 -3.83 20.83 19.61
N VAL A 283 -4.64 19.86 19.24
CA VAL A 283 -6.07 19.82 19.61
C VAL A 283 -6.18 19.40 21.08
N PRO A 284 -7.11 19.98 21.86
CA PRO A 284 -7.41 19.51 23.21
C PRO A 284 -7.58 17.98 23.28
N GLN A 285 -6.79 17.34 24.12
CA GLN A 285 -6.80 15.89 24.27
C GLN A 285 -8.14 15.41 24.81
N ASN A 286 -8.57 14.23 24.36
CA ASN A 286 -9.78 13.55 24.80
C ASN A 286 -11.06 14.37 24.55
N ASP A 287 -11.08 15.16 23.48
CA ASP A 287 -12.22 15.98 23.08
C ASP A 287 -12.52 15.81 21.58
N GLU A 288 -13.39 14.84 21.27
CA GLU A 288 -13.86 14.61 19.89
C GLU A 288 -14.54 15.85 19.27
N LYS A 289 -15.10 16.77 20.07
CA LYS A 289 -15.73 17.99 19.54
C LYS A 289 -14.69 19.01 19.12
N SER A 290 -13.64 19.19 19.90
CA SER A 290 -12.50 20.02 19.49
C SER A 290 -11.79 19.42 18.28
N LEU A 291 -11.64 18.10 18.21
CA LEU A 291 -11.13 17.42 17.02
C LEU A 291 -12.04 17.64 15.81
N GLN A 292 -13.36 17.55 15.99
CA GLN A 292 -14.32 17.78 14.90
C GLN A 292 -14.22 19.20 14.37
N LYS A 293 -14.11 20.18 15.27
CA LYS A 293 -13.90 21.59 14.91
C LYS A 293 -12.61 21.79 14.12
N ALA A 294 -11.50 21.17 14.52
CA ALA A 294 -10.26 21.24 13.77
C ALA A 294 -10.39 20.59 12.38
N VAL A 295 -10.95 19.39 12.30
CA VAL A 295 -11.18 18.66 11.04
C VAL A 295 -12.13 19.41 10.10
N ALA A 296 -13.07 20.19 10.64
CA ALA A 296 -13.95 21.03 9.84
C ALA A 296 -13.23 22.16 9.09
N HIS A 297 -12.03 22.54 9.54
CA HIS A 297 -11.24 23.62 8.96
C HIS A 297 -10.05 23.15 8.12
N GLN A 298 -9.48 21.99 8.43
CA GLN A 298 -8.37 21.38 7.68
C GLN A 298 -8.18 19.91 8.09
N PRO A 299 -7.51 19.07 7.27
CA PRO A 299 -7.07 17.75 7.73
C PRO A 299 -6.14 17.81 8.95
N VAL A 300 -6.31 16.86 9.87
CA VAL A 300 -5.61 16.81 11.17
C VAL A 300 -4.84 15.50 11.32
N SER A 301 -3.58 15.59 11.76
CA SER A 301 -2.75 14.44 12.06
C SER A 301 -3.20 13.87 13.40
N VAL A 302 -3.51 12.58 13.45
CA VAL A 302 -3.99 11.91 14.66
C VAL A 302 -3.25 10.61 14.89
N ALA A 303 -3.11 10.21 16.16
CA ALA A 303 -2.60 8.89 16.53
C ALA A 303 -3.74 7.95 16.90
N ILE A 304 -3.60 6.66 16.57
CA ILE A 304 -4.55 5.59 16.92
C ILE A 304 -3.82 4.33 17.40
N GLU A 305 -4.52 3.46 18.10
CA GLU A 305 -4.14 2.05 18.25
C GLU A 305 -4.68 1.24 17.05
N ALA A 306 -3.79 0.86 16.15
CA ALA A 306 -4.12 0.19 14.89
C ALA A 306 -3.72 -1.30 14.87
N GLY A 307 -3.17 -1.82 15.98
CA GLY A 307 -2.57 -3.15 15.99
C GLY A 307 -3.52 -4.33 16.14
N GLY A 308 -4.83 -4.12 16.25
CA GLY A 308 -5.82 -5.19 16.35
C GLY A 308 -6.01 -5.96 15.03
N ARG A 309 -6.29 -7.27 15.12
CA ARG A 309 -6.51 -8.14 13.94
C ARG A 309 -7.70 -7.70 13.06
N GLU A 310 -8.77 -7.18 13.67
CA GLU A 310 -9.90 -6.60 12.92
C GLU A 310 -9.48 -5.35 12.13
N PHE A 311 -8.55 -4.55 12.65
CA PHE A 311 -8.03 -3.36 11.97
C PHE A 311 -7.06 -3.75 10.84
N GLN A 312 -6.17 -4.72 11.09
CA GLN A 312 -5.27 -5.31 10.07
C GLN A 312 -6.06 -5.74 8.82
N LEU A 313 -7.21 -6.40 9.01
CA LEU A 313 -8.02 -6.99 7.94
C LEU A 313 -9.23 -6.14 7.55
N TYR A 314 -9.31 -4.88 7.98
CA TYR A 314 -10.40 -3.99 7.63
C TYR A 314 -10.55 -3.84 6.11
N HIS A 315 -11.79 -3.86 5.63
CA HIS A 315 -12.12 -3.70 4.22
C HIS A 315 -13.11 -2.56 3.97
N SER A 316 -14.26 -2.53 4.67
CA SER A 316 -15.27 -1.48 4.45
C SER A 316 -16.27 -1.35 5.60
N GLY A 317 -17.01 -0.24 5.61
CA GLY A 317 -18.02 0.10 6.62
C GLY A 317 -17.46 0.93 7.77
N VAL A 318 -18.33 1.41 8.66
CA VAL A 318 -17.91 2.13 9.87
C VAL A 318 -17.29 1.15 10.86
N PHE A 319 -15.97 1.25 11.03
CA PHE A 319 -15.17 0.42 11.93
C PHE A 319 -15.59 0.64 13.38
N SER A 320 -16.30 -0.36 13.91
CA SER A 320 -16.73 -0.45 15.30
C SER A 320 -16.02 -1.58 16.05
N GLY A 321 -14.92 -2.12 15.50
CA GLY A 321 -14.14 -3.23 16.06
C GLY A 321 -13.48 -2.91 17.41
N ARG A 322 -12.85 -3.91 18.03
CA ARG A 322 -12.15 -3.74 19.30
C ARG A 322 -10.76 -3.14 19.08
N CYS A 323 -10.44 -2.14 19.89
CA CYS A 323 -9.12 -1.53 20.01
C CYS A 323 -9.01 -0.91 21.42
N GLY A 324 -7.81 -0.85 21.96
CA GLY A 324 -7.47 -0.08 23.15
C GLY A 324 -7.08 1.35 22.80
N THR A 325 -6.20 1.91 23.62
CA THR A 325 -5.70 3.28 23.51
C THR A 325 -4.17 3.34 23.62
N SER A 326 -3.48 2.22 23.37
CA SER A 326 -2.01 2.14 23.30
C SER A 326 -1.57 2.57 21.91
N LEU A 327 -1.56 3.89 21.70
CA LEU A 327 -1.33 4.52 20.41
C LEU A 327 -0.02 4.02 19.78
N ASP A 328 -0.10 3.48 18.57
CA ASP A 328 1.01 2.82 17.89
C ASP A 328 1.14 3.19 16.40
N HIS A 329 0.18 3.98 15.87
CA HIS A 329 0.12 4.36 14.46
C HIS A 329 -0.37 5.80 14.22
N GLY A 330 0.35 6.54 13.37
CA GLY A 330 -0.03 7.90 12.93
C GLY A 330 -0.83 7.86 11.63
N VAL A 331 -1.96 8.56 11.60
CA VAL A 331 -2.90 8.64 10.47
C VAL A 331 -3.43 10.08 10.33
N VAL A 332 -4.32 10.33 9.37
CA VAL A 332 -4.90 11.68 9.17
C VAL A 332 -6.42 11.61 9.15
N ALA A 333 -7.07 12.39 10.02
CA ALA A 333 -8.51 12.66 9.91
C ALA A 333 -8.73 13.69 8.80
N VAL A 334 -9.31 13.26 7.68
CA VAL A 334 -9.56 14.08 6.48
C VAL A 334 -11.03 14.46 6.32
N GLY A 335 -11.86 14.13 7.30
CA GLY A 335 -13.28 14.37 7.25
C GLY A 335 -14.06 13.63 8.31
N TYR A 336 -15.37 13.83 8.31
CA TYR A 336 -16.33 13.13 9.16
C TYR A 336 -17.72 13.16 8.50
N GLY A 337 -18.60 12.27 8.94
CA GLY A 337 -19.98 12.25 8.50
C GLY A 337 -20.82 11.28 9.30
N THR A 338 -21.98 10.94 8.75
CA THR A 338 -22.93 9.99 9.35
C THR A 338 -23.41 9.03 8.26
N ASP A 339 -23.41 7.74 8.55
CA ASP A 339 -23.90 6.68 7.65
C ASP A 339 -24.85 5.78 8.44
N ASN A 340 -26.11 5.69 8.00
CA ASN A 340 -27.16 4.91 8.66
C ASN A 340 -27.29 5.18 10.17
N GLY A 341 -27.20 6.45 10.57
CA GLY A 341 -27.28 6.89 11.97
C GLY A 341 -26.02 6.60 12.80
N LYS A 342 -24.92 6.16 12.17
CA LYS A 342 -23.62 6.00 12.81
C LYS A 342 -22.67 7.11 12.37
N ASP A 343 -22.21 7.90 13.32
CA ASP A 343 -21.21 8.92 13.07
C ASP A 343 -19.84 8.28 12.85
N TYR A 344 -19.07 8.84 11.93
CA TYR A 344 -17.74 8.37 11.62
C TYR A 344 -16.75 9.50 11.31
N TRP A 345 -15.47 9.21 11.55
CA TRP A 345 -14.31 9.90 11.01
C TRP A 345 -13.92 9.28 9.66
N ILE A 346 -13.51 10.08 8.69
CA ILE A 346 -12.83 9.60 7.48
C ILE A 346 -11.33 9.71 7.74
N VAL A 347 -10.66 8.57 7.82
CA VAL A 347 -9.24 8.51 8.20
C VAL A 347 -8.41 7.96 7.04
N ARG A 348 -7.44 8.75 6.58
CA ARG A 348 -6.44 8.35 5.58
C ARG A 348 -5.33 7.56 6.25
N ASN A 349 -5.02 6.39 5.72
CA ASN A 349 -3.93 5.54 6.18
C ASN A 349 -2.74 5.57 5.18
N SER A 350 -1.61 4.99 5.57
CA SER A 350 -0.34 4.93 4.83
C SER A 350 0.02 3.51 4.38
N TRP A 351 -0.96 2.63 4.19
CA TRP A 351 -0.75 1.23 3.81
C TRP A 351 -1.08 0.94 2.33
N GLY A 352 -1.21 1.98 1.51
CA GLY A 352 -1.56 1.89 0.11
C GLY A 352 -3.06 1.63 -0.13
N PRO A 353 -3.51 1.77 -1.39
CA PRO A 353 -4.93 1.73 -1.74
C PRO A 353 -5.55 0.33 -1.67
N LYS A 354 -4.76 -0.74 -1.56
CA LYS A 354 -5.25 -2.13 -1.45
C LYS A 354 -5.71 -2.50 -0.02
N TRP A 355 -5.62 -1.57 0.94
CA TRP A 355 -6.12 -1.77 2.31
C TRP A 355 -7.35 -0.89 2.56
N GLY A 356 -8.35 -1.40 3.29
CA GLY A 356 -9.55 -0.64 3.62
C GLY A 356 -10.33 -0.13 2.40
N GLU A 357 -11.00 1.00 2.58
CA GLU A 357 -11.79 1.67 1.55
C GLU A 357 -10.85 2.52 0.66
N SER A 358 -10.11 1.86 -0.23
CA SER A 358 -9.09 2.50 -1.08
C SER A 358 -8.00 3.25 -0.31
N GLY A 359 -7.55 2.69 0.81
CA GLY A 359 -6.54 3.28 1.70
C GLY A 359 -7.11 4.09 2.86
N TYR A 360 -8.44 4.15 2.99
CA TYR A 360 -9.12 4.86 4.07
C TYR A 360 -9.85 3.89 5.00
N VAL A 361 -10.14 4.36 6.21
CA VAL A 361 -11.06 3.72 7.14
C VAL A 361 -12.06 4.74 7.65
N ARG A 362 -13.33 4.35 7.70
CA ARG A 362 -14.36 5.10 8.42
C ARG A 362 -14.38 4.63 9.86
N MET A 363 -13.90 5.41 10.82
CA MET A 363 -13.84 5.03 12.24
C MET A 363 -15.03 5.58 12.98
N GLU A 364 -15.66 4.77 13.83
CA GLU A 364 -16.79 5.19 14.68
C GLU A 364 -16.44 6.46 15.49
N ARG A 365 -17.33 7.46 15.46
CA ARG A 365 -17.19 8.76 16.12
C ARG A 365 -18.30 8.95 17.15
N ASN A 366 -18.09 9.85 18.11
CA ASN A 366 -19.07 10.19 19.15
C ASN A 366 -19.41 8.98 20.03
N ILE A 367 -18.38 8.22 20.42
CA ILE A 367 -18.55 7.08 21.31
C ILE A 367 -18.59 7.53 22.78
N ASN A 368 -19.05 6.66 23.67
CA ASN A 368 -19.04 6.92 25.12
C ASN A 368 -17.64 6.75 25.76
N ALA A 369 -16.60 7.28 25.11
CA ALA A 369 -15.23 7.34 25.61
C ALA A 369 -14.59 8.63 25.10
N THR A 370 -14.09 9.45 26.01
CA THR A 370 -13.51 10.77 25.69
C THR A 370 -12.27 10.66 24.82
N THR A 371 -11.54 9.54 24.89
CA THR A 371 -10.39 9.22 24.04
C THR A 371 -10.75 9.06 22.55
N GLY A 372 -12.04 8.91 22.23
CA GLY A 372 -12.50 8.49 20.90
C GLY A 372 -12.14 7.03 20.58
N LYS A 373 -12.66 6.51 19.47
CA LYS A 373 -12.41 5.15 19.01
C LYS A 373 -10.92 4.93 18.74
N CYS A 374 -10.34 3.90 19.34
CA CYS A 374 -8.91 3.57 19.24
C CYS A 374 -7.98 4.71 19.69
N GLY A 375 -8.46 5.63 20.53
CA GLY A 375 -7.69 6.76 21.04
C GLY A 375 -7.50 7.92 20.06
N ILE A 376 -8.29 7.99 18.97
CA ILE A 376 -8.17 9.01 17.92
C ILE A 376 -8.18 10.47 18.42
N ALA A 377 -8.78 10.75 19.58
CA ALA A 377 -8.86 12.09 20.17
C ALA A 377 -7.75 12.37 21.21
N MET A 378 -6.83 11.42 21.47
CA MET A 378 -5.81 11.56 22.52
C MET A 378 -4.60 12.39 22.09
N MET A 379 -4.17 12.27 20.84
CA MET A 379 -3.10 13.09 20.27
C MET A 379 -3.46 13.45 18.84
N ALA A 380 -3.82 14.72 18.68
CA ALA A 380 -4.15 15.29 17.40
C ALA A 380 -3.46 16.65 17.28
N SER A 381 -2.79 16.88 16.17
CA SER A 381 -2.10 18.14 15.90
C SER A 381 -2.18 18.50 14.42
N TYR A 382 -2.02 19.77 14.12
CA TYR A 382 -2.16 20.27 12.77
C TYR A 382 -1.17 21.41 12.49
N PRO A 383 -0.58 21.47 11.28
CA PRO A 383 0.25 22.58 10.89
C PRO A 383 -0.60 23.81 10.60
N THR A 384 -0.02 24.98 10.79
CA THR A 384 -0.63 26.28 10.49
C THR A 384 0.16 26.97 9.39
N LYS A 385 -0.56 27.59 8.44
CA LYS A 385 0.01 28.32 7.33
C LYS A 385 -0.92 29.47 6.96
N SER A 386 -0.33 30.63 6.69
CA SER A 386 -1.03 31.87 6.34
C SER A 386 -0.47 32.54 5.08
N GLY A 387 0.77 32.20 4.72
CA GLY A 387 1.50 32.82 3.61
C GLY A 387 1.77 31.88 2.43
N ALA A 388 2.27 32.50 1.35
CA ALA A 388 2.78 31.79 0.17
C ALA A 388 4.00 30.91 0.52
N ASN A 389 4.31 29.98 -0.36
CA ASN A 389 5.51 29.16 -0.25
C ASN A 389 6.80 29.98 -0.44
N PRO A 390 7.94 29.47 0.05
CA PRO A 390 9.24 30.07 -0.26
C PRO A 390 9.38 30.25 -1.78
N PRO A 391 10.05 31.31 -2.24
CA PRO A 391 10.30 31.47 -3.67
C PRO A 391 11.00 30.21 -4.16
N LYS A 392 10.39 29.54 -5.16
CA LYS A 392 10.95 28.32 -5.74
C LYS A 392 12.44 28.55 -5.94
N PRO A 393 13.32 27.66 -5.43
CA PRO A 393 14.72 27.71 -5.79
C PRO A 393 14.81 27.91 -7.30
N SER A 394 15.70 28.79 -7.74
CA SER A 394 16.03 28.86 -9.17
C SER A 394 16.25 27.41 -9.62
N PRO A 395 15.60 26.95 -10.71
CA PRO A 395 15.63 25.55 -11.08
C PRO A 395 17.07 25.09 -11.00
N THR A 396 17.33 24.19 -10.05
CA THR A 396 18.62 23.52 -9.97
C THR A 396 18.87 23.03 -11.39
N PRO A 397 20.03 23.34 -12.01
CA PRO A 397 20.36 22.81 -13.33
C PRO A 397 19.96 21.34 -13.30
N PRO A 398 19.18 20.85 -14.28
CA PRO A 398 18.60 19.52 -14.21
C PRO A 398 19.70 18.60 -13.75
N THR A 399 19.47 17.93 -12.62
CA THR A 399 20.34 16.87 -12.14
C THR A 399 20.67 16.07 -13.39
N PRO A 400 21.97 15.93 -13.78
CA PRO A 400 22.31 15.17 -14.96
C PRO A 400 21.51 13.88 -14.85
N PRO A 401 20.73 13.50 -15.88
CA PRO A 401 19.86 12.35 -15.78
C PRO A 401 20.67 11.24 -15.15
N THR A 402 20.21 10.74 -14.00
CA THR A 402 20.87 9.65 -13.29
C THR A 402 21.27 8.67 -14.37
N PRO A 403 22.57 8.34 -14.54
CA PRO A 403 22.93 7.38 -15.57
C PRO A 403 22.02 6.17 -15.33
N PRO A 404 21.38 5.65 -16.39
CA PRO A 404 20.50 4.50 -16.23
C PRO A 404 21.24 3.49 -15.35
N PRO A 405 20.57 2.85 -14.38
CA PRO A 405 21.22 1.85 -13.55
C PRO A 405 22.04 0.95 -14.47
N PRO A 406 23.32 0.66 -14.15
CA PRO A 406 24.20 -0.05 -15.06
C PRO A 406 23.40 -1.21 -15.63
N ALA A 407 23.28 -1.23 -16.97
CA ALA A 407 22.40 -2.16 -17.67
C ALA A 407 22.60 -3.52 -17.01
N ALA A 408 21.51 -4.08 -16.45
CA ALA A 408 21.59 -5.36 -15.79
C ALA A 408 22.34 -6.31 -16.73
N PRO A 409 23.31 -7.08 -16.22
CA PRO A 409 24.21 -7.84 -17.07
C PRO A 409 23.38 -8.69 -18.03
N ASP A 410 23.79 -8.72 -19.30
CA ASP A 410 23.11 -9.52 -20.32
C ASP A 410 22.93 -10.95 -19.80
N HIS A 411 21.74 -11.51 -20.02
CA HIS A 411 21.47 -12.91 -19.72
C HIS A 411 22.26 -13.78 -20.71
N VAL A 412 23.31 -14.41 -20.23
CA VAL A 412 24.19 -15.30 -21.03
C VAL A 412 23.39 -16.53 -21.46
N CYS A 413 23.30 -16.78 -22.77
CA CYS A 413 22.64 -17.96 -23.32
C CYS A 413 23.61 -19.14 -23.44
N ASP A 414 24.83 -18.85 -23.89
CA ASP A 414 25.99 -19.75 -23.91
C ASP A 414 27.29 -18.92 -24.01
N ASP A 415 28.44 -19.58 -24.22
CA ASP A 415 29.74 -18.93 -24.34
C ASP A 415 29.80 -17.86 -25.45
N ASN A 416 29.00 -18.01 -26.51
CA ASN A 416 29.04 -17.17 -27.71
C ASN A 416 27.86 -16.22 -27.84
N PHE A 417 26.80 -16.35 -27.06
CA PHE A 417 25.59 -15.56 -27.20
C PHE A 417 25.02 -15.05 -25.88
N SER A 418 24.53 -13.81 -25.91
CA SER A 418 23.81 -13.19 -24.80
C SER A 418 22.53 -12.50 -25.26
N CYS A 419 21.58 -12.39 -24.33
CA CYS A 419 20.35 -11.62 -24.50
C CYS A 419 20.29 -10.46 -23.50
N PRO A 420 19.57 -9.36 -23.81
CA PRO A 420 19.39 -8.28 -22.85
C PRO A 420 18.78 -8.79 -21.54
N ALA A 421 19.14 -8.17 -20.41
CA ALA A 421 18.54 -8.52 -19.12
C ALA A 421 16.99 -8.46 -19.17
N GLY A 422 16.34 -9.37 -18.44
CA GLY A 422 14.89 -9.56 -18.49
C GLY A 422 14.37 -10.25 -19.76
N SER A 423 15.27 -10.82 -20.58
CA SER A 423 14.92 -11.63 -21.75
C SER A 423 15.13 -13.12 -21.51
N THR A 424 14.42 -13.96 -22.25
CA THR A 424 14.63 -15.42 -22.25
C THR A 424 15.41 -15.87 -23.49
N CYS A 425 16.48 -16.64 -23.29
CA CYS A 425 17.24 -17.27 -24.35
C CYS A 425 16.45 -18.42 -24.98
N CYS A 426 16.12 -18.30 -26.27
CA CYS A 426 15.40 -19.29 -27.03
C CYS A 426 16.23 -19.79 -28.22
N CYS A 427 16.39 -21.10 -28.36
CA CYS A 427 17.14 -21.63 -29.50
C CYS A 427 16.43 -21.34 -30.84
N ALA A 428 17.10 -20.57 -31.69
CA ALA A 428 16.61 -20.20 -33.03
C ALA A 428 17.07 -21.21 -34.08
N PHE A 429 18.29 -21.73 -33.94
CA PHE A 429 18.83 -22.77 -34.81
C PHE A 429 19.74 -23.70 -33.99
N GLY A 430 19.51 -25.00 -34.04
CA GLY A 430 20.27 -25.98 -33.27
C GLY A 430 20.50 -27.27 -34.04
N PHE A 431 21.53 -28.01 -33.64
CA PHE A 431 21.84 -29.34 -34.15
C PHE A 431 21.95 -30.31 -32.98
N ARG A 432 21.08 -31.33 -32.96
CA ARG A 432 20.91 -32.25 -31.80
C ARG A 432 20.64 -31.47 -30.51
N ASN A 433 21.50 -31.59 -29.50
CA ASN A 433 21.36 -30.96 -28.19
C ASN A 433 22.15 -29.63 -28.08
N LEU A 434 22.78 -29.18 -29.18
CA LEU A 434 23.51 -27.91 -29.22
C LEU A 434 22.67 -26.86 -29.92
N CYS A 435 22.56 -25.68 -29.32
CA CYS A 435 22.06 -24.51 -30.00
C CYS A 435 23.22 -23.80 -30.70
N LEU A 436 23.08 -23.55 -32.00
CA LEU A 436 24.09 -22.88 -32.82
C LEU A 436 23.80 -21.38 -32.96
N VAL A 437 22.53 -21.00 -32.85
CA VAL A 437 22.09 -19.61 -32.91
C VAL A 437 20.96 -19.40 -31.90
N TRP A 438 21.15 -18.42 -31.02
CA TRP A 438 20.16 -18.03 -30.03
C TRP A 438 19.31 -16.85 -30.51
N GLY A 439 18.09 -16.77 -30.00
CA GLY A 439 17.22 -15.62 -30.10
C GLY A 439 16.69 -15.20 -28.74
N CYS A 440 16.36 -13.92 -28.59
CA CYS A 440 15.90 -13.33 -27.35
C CYS A 440 14.39 -13.13 -27.39
N CYS A 441 13.69 -13.69 -26.41
CA CYS A 441 12.32 -13.30 -26.12
C CYS A 441 12.33 -12.09 -25.17
N PRO A 442 11.58 -11.01 -25.42
CA PRO A 442 11.67 -9.77 -24.66
C PRO A 442 10.95 -9.81 -23.29
N VAL A 443 10.84 -11.00 -22.69
CA VAL A 443 10.32 -11.23 -21.34
C VAL A 443 11.07 -12.40 -20.69
N GLU A 444 11.19 -12.38 -19.38
CA GLU A 444 11.83 -13.42 -18.57
C GLU A 444 10.89 -14.63 -18.41
N GLY A 445 11.42 -15.85 -18.31
CA GLY A 445 10.63 -17.08 -18.15
C GLY A 445 9.75 -17.46 -19.34
N ALA A 446 9.99 -16.90 -20.53
CA ALA A 446 9.17 -17.11 -21.71
C ALA A 446 9.20 -18.57 -22.19
N THR A 447 8.08 -19.05 -22.71
CA THR A 447 8.04 -20.32 -23.45
C THR A 447 8.46 -20.11 -24.90
N CYS A 448 9.53 -20.78 -25.32
CA CYS A 448 10.03 -20.74 -26.68
C CYS A 448 9.15 -21.59 -27.62
N CYS A 449 8.40 -20.95 -28.52
CA CYS A 449 7.61 -21.63 -29.54
C CYS A 449 8.43 -22.41 -30.58
N LYS A 450 7.82 -23.43 -31.19
CA LYS A 450 8.49 -24.32 -32.15
C LYS A 450 8.69 -23.73 -33.56
N ASP A 451 8.17 -22.54 -33.81
CA ASP A 451 8.37 -21.81 -35.06
C ASP A 451 9.72 -21.10 -35.15
N HIS A 452 10.52 -21.15 -34.07
CA HIS A 452 11.82 -20.50 -33.92
C HIS A 452 11.81 -18.96 -34.03
N ALA A 453 10.64 -18.36 -34.26
CA ALA A 453 10.48 -16.93 -34.49
C ALA A 453 9.69 -16.23 -33.37
N SER A 454 8.91 -17.00 -32.60
CA SER A 454 8.01 -16.46 -31.59
C SER A 454 8.20 -17.11 -30.22
N CYS A 455 7.74 -16.42 -29.20
CA CYS A 455 7.74 -16.89 -27.82
C CYS A 455 6.49 -16.40 -27.11
N CYS A 456 6.15 -17.08 -26.02
CA CYS A 456 5.00 -16.75 -25.21
C CYS A 456 5.42 -16.33 -23.81
N PRO A 457 4.76 -15.32 -23.22
CA PRO A 457 5.05 -14.90 -21.86
C PRO A 457 4.70 -16.01 -20.84
N PRO A 458 5.29 -16.00 -19.64
CA PRO A 458 5.11 -17.05 -18.62
C PRO A 458 3.65 -17.32 -18.26
N GLU A 459 2.80 -16.28 -18.28
CA GLU A 459 1.38 -16.37 -17.92
C GLU A 459 0.54 -17.02 -19.03
N TYR A 460 1.07 -17.10 -20.25
CA TYR A 460 0.41 -17.68 -21.42
C TYR A 460 1.32 -18.69 -22.15
N PRO A 461 1.83 -19.74 -21.49
CA PRO A 461 2.95 -20.52 -22.00
C PRO A 461 2.63 -21.36 -23.25
N ILE A 462 1.36 -21.50 -23.63
CA ILE A 462 0.97 -22.39 -24.72
C ILE A 462 1.00 -21.66 -26.07
N CYS A 463 1.95 -22.04 -26.91
CA CYS A 463 2.11 -21.50 -28.25
C CYS A 463 1.08 -22.03 -29.26
N ASN A 464 0.37 -21.11 -29.92
CA ASN A 464 -0.35 -21.36 -31.17
C ASN A 464 0.33 -20.63 -32.33
N THR A 465 1.29 -21.30 -32.97
CA THR A 465 2.14 -20.71 -34.02
C THR A 465 1.39 -20.42 -35.32
N ARG A 466 0.24 -21.07 -35.57
CA ARG A 466 -0.59 -20.79 -36.75
C ARG A 466 -1.41 -19.51 -36.59
N ALA A 467 -1.93 -19.29 -35.39
CA ALA A 467 -2.69 -18.08 -35.07
C ALA A 467 -1.79 -16.91 -34.63
N GLY A 468 -0.51 -17.18 -34.31
CA GLY A 468 0.40 -16.18 -33.75
C GLY A 468 0.00 -15.73 -32.34
N THR A 469 -0.58 -16.65 -31.56
CA THR A 469 -1.11 -16.35 -30.21
C THR A 469 -0.58 -17.31 -29.16
N CYS A 470 -0.73 -16.90 -27.90
CA CYS A 470 -0.32 -17.58 -26.69
C CYS A 470 -1.52 -17.73 -25.77
N SER A 471 -1.71 -18.88 -25.13
CA SER A 471 -2.82 -19.13 -24.22
C SER A 471 -2.35 -19.65 -22.87
N ALA A 472 -3.13 -19.38 -21.82
CA ALA A 472 -2.87 -19.87 -20.47
C ALA A 472 -3.06 -21.40 -20.35
N SER A 473 -3.94 -21.97 -21.17
CA SER A 473 -4.23 -23.42 -21.22
C SER A 473 -4.67 -23.86 -22.63
N LYS A 474 -4.67 -25.18 -22.91
CA LYS A 474 -4.86 -25.75 -24.27
C LYS A 474 -6.20 -25.38 -24.91
N ASN A 475 -7.19 -24.93 -24.12
CA ASN A 475 -8.53 -24.54 -24.55
C ASN A 475 -8.99 -23.19 -23.95
N SER A 476 -8.05 -22.34 -23.51
CA SER A 476 -8.43 -21.04 -22.94
C SER A 476 -9.06 -20.14 -24.02
N PRO A 477 -10.22 -19.50 -23.74
CA PRO A 477 -10.77 -18.48 -24.64
C PRO A 477 -9.94 -17.20 -24.64
N LEU A 478 -9.08 -17.02 -23.63
CA LEU A 478 -8.16 -15.88 -23.52
C LEU A 478 -6.83 -16.24 -24.19
N SER A 479 -6.51 -15.49 -25.24
CA SER A 479 -5.23 -15.57 -25.93
C SER A 479 -4.61 -14.19 -26.11
N VAL A 480 -3.29 -14.10 -25.92
CA VAL A 480 -2.50 -12.90 -26.17
C VAL A 480 -1.67 -13.09 -27.44
N LYS A 481 -1.25 -12.00 -28.07
CA LYS A 481 -0.38 -12.06 -29.24
C LYS A 481 0.99 -12.64 -28.85
N ALA A 482 1.51 -13.56 -29.65
CA ALA A 482 2.85 -14.09 -29.44
C ALA A 482 3.91 -12.99 -29.64
N LEU A 483 4.93 -13.01 -28.79
CA LEU A 483 6.05 -12.07 -28.85
C LEU A 483 7.01 -12.53 -29.95
N LYS A 484 7.62 -11.57 -30.64
CA LYS A 484 8.61 -11.85 -31.66
C LYS A 484 9.99 -11.97 -31.02
N ARG A 485 10.75 -12.99 -31.40
CA ARG A 485 12.15 -13.12 -31.01
C ARG A 485 13.03 -12.17 -31.83
N THR A 486 14.06 -11.63 -31.20
CA THR A 486 15.19 -11.01 -31.88
C THR A 486 16.37 -11.97 -31.91
N LEU A 487 17.38 -11.72 -32.75
CA LEU A 487 18.62 -12.51 -32.73
C LEU A 487 19.42 -12.16 -31.47
N ALA A 488 19.99 -13.17 -30.80
CA ALA A 488 20.89 -12.93 -29.67
C ALA A 488 22.19 -12.26 -30.16
N LYS A 489 22.80 -11.48 -29.27
CA LYS A 489 24.06 -10.80 -29.54
C LYS A 489 25.20 -11.82 -29.47
N LEU A 490 26.14 -11.77 -30.41
CA LEU A 490 27.37 -12.56 -30.33
C LEU A 490 28.29 -11.95 -29.27
N ASN A 491 28.73 -12.75 -28.30
CA ASN A 491 29.76 -12.38 -27.34
C ASN A 491 31.08 -12.25 -28.11
N THR A 492 31.58 -11.02 -28.25
CA THR A 492 32.92 -10.79 -28.81
C THR A 492 33.94 -11.14 -27.73
N ALA A 493 34.92 -11.99 -28.07
CA ALA A 493 36.04 -12.34 -27.20
C ALA A 493 36.89 -11.13 -26.81
#